data_AF-A0A7X8QX50-F1
#
_entry.id   AF-A0A7X8QX50-F1
#
_cell.length_a   1.000
_cell.length_b   1.000
_cell.length_c   1.000
_cell.angle_alpha   90.00
_cell.angle_beta   90.00
_cell.angle_gamma   90.00
#
_symmetry.space_group_name_H-M   'P 1'
#
loop_
_entity.id
_entity.type
_entity.pdbx_description
1 polymer ?
#
loop_
_entity_poly.entity_id
_entity_poly.type
_entity_poly.pdbx_seq_one_letter_code
_entity_poly.pdbx_strand_id
1 'polypeptide(L)'
;MHECARVIDNGSDAPGTVLEQTSAEFRKLFAEADLVMAKGQGNYETLVGCKRPVFFLFKAKCPMIAARAGVRLGSQVLACPTKKRK
;
A
#
# COMPACT_ATOMS: atom_id res chain seq x y z
N MET A 1 12.48 9.94 -12.47
CA MET A 1 11.51 10.07 -11.34
C MET A 1 11.54 11.44 -10.71
N HIS A 2 12.73 11.99 -10.41
CA HIS A 2 12.86 13.31 -9.76
C HIS A 2 12.26 14.48 -10.56
N GLU A 3 12.09 14.34 -11.88
CA GLU A 3 11.43 15.34 -12.73
C GLU A 3 9.90 15.40 -12.56
N CYS A 4 9.27 14.32 -12.06
CA CYS A 4 7.81 14.22 -11.98
C CYS A 4 7.29 14.23 -10.53
N ALA A 5 8.14 13.96 -9.54
CA ALA A 5 7.76 13.89 -8.13
C ALA A 5 8.96 14.08 -7.20
N ARG A 6 8.67 14.60 -5.99
CA ARG A 6 9.62 14.54 -4.87
C ARG A 6 9.78 13.08 -4.44
N VAL A 7 11.00 12.57 -4.52
CA VAL A 7 11.36 11.21 -4.09
C VAL A 7 11.79 11.28 -2.64
N ILE A 8 11.27 10.36 -1.82
CA ILE A 8 11.62 10.20 -0.41
C ILE A 8 11.83 8.71 -0.12
N ASP A 9 12.58 8.43 0.93
CA ASP A 9 12.69 7.08 1.51
C ASP A 9 11.60 6.87 2.57
N ASN A 10 11.11 5.64 2.72
CA ASN A 10 10.26 5.29 3.87
C ASN A 10 11.09 5.08 5.15
N GLY A 11 12.41 4.90 5.02
CA GLY A 11 13.37 4.71 6.10
C GLY A 11 13.36 3.31 6.70
N SER A 12 12.88 2.29 5.97
CA SER A 12 12.78 0.91 6.42
C SER A 12 13.33 -0.05 5.36
N ASP A 13 14.23 -0.96 5.77
CA ASP A 13 14.76 -2.02 4.91
C ASP A 13 13.79 -3.21 4.73
N ALA A 14 12.65 -3.20 5.41
CA ALA A 14 11.64 -4.25 5.27
C ALA A 14 10.96 -4.23 3.89
N PRO A 15 10.60 -5.40 3.32
CA PRO A 15 9.77 -5.43 2.11
C PRO A 15 8.38 -4.87 2.39
N GLY A 16 7.96 -3.90 1.58
CA GLY A 16 6.68 -3.20 1.76
C GLY A 16 6.82 -1.97 2.66
N THR A 17 5.77 -1.68 3.44
CA THR A 17 5.73 -0.49 4.31
C THR A 17 5.12 -0.86 5.66
N VAL A 18 5.95 -1.40 6.56
CA VAL A 18 5.57 -1.62 7.97
C VAL A 18 5.64 -0.27 8.68
N LEU A 19 4.51 0.41 8.86
CA LEU A 19 4.47 1.81 9.29
C LEU A 19 5.25 2.07 10.58
N GLU A 20 5.23 1.14 11.53
CA GLU A 20 5.94 1.23 12.81
C GLU A 20 7.47 1.26 12.65
N GLN A 21 7.99 0.69 11.56
CA GLN A 21 9.43 0.64 11.24
C GLN A 21 9.86 1.78 10.32
N THR A 22 8.93 2.60 9.82
CA THR A 22 9.24 3.73 8.93
C THR A 22 9.64 4.99 9.68
N SER A 23 10.39 5.86 8.99
CA SER A 23 10.85 7.14 9.53
C SER A 23 9.69 8.03 9.97
N ALA A 24 9.97 8.93 10.93
CA ALA A 24 8.97 9.89 11.39
C ALA A 24 8.52 10.83 10.25
N GLU A 25 9.45 11.21 9.37
CA GLU A 25 9.15 12.03 8.18
C GLU A 25 8.16 11.33 7.25
N PHE A 26 8.43 10.06 6.90
CA PHE A 26 7.55 9.29 6.03
C PHE A 26 6.16 9.12 6.65
N ARG A 27 6.08 8.76 7.94
CA ARG A 27 4.79 8.61 8.64
C ARG A 27 3.96 9.88 8.63
N LYS A 28 4.60 11.04 8.82
CA LYS A 28 3.93 12.34 8.75
C LYS A 28 3.34 12.58 7.37
N LEU A 29 4.15 12.42 6.31
CA LEU A 29 3.70 12.61 4.94
C LEU A 29 2.60 11.62 4.53
N PHE A 30 2.74 10.35 4.93
CA PHE A 30 1.73 9.32 4.70
C PHE A 30 0.40 9.63 5.39
N ALA A 31 0.45 10.17 6.60
CA ALA A 31 -0.75 10.56 7.35
C ALA A 31 -1.44 11.80 6.75
N GLU A 32 -0.66 12.77 6.28
CA GLU A 32 -1.16 14.06 5.76
C GLU A 32 -1.59 14.01 4.28
N ALA A 33 -1.16 13.01 3.51
CA ALA A 33 -1.49 12.92 2.08
C ALA A 33 -3.00 12.87 1.81
N ASP A 34 -3.50 13.57 0.78
CA ASP A 34 -4.90 13.45 0.37
C ASP A 34 -5.22 12.05 -0.19
N LEU A 35 -4.28 11.49 -0.95
CA LEU A 35 -4.39 10.19 -1.61
C LEU A 35 -3.11 9.39 -1.44
N VAL A 36 -3.24 8.12 -1.08
CA VAL A 36 -2.12 7.16 -1.05
C VAL A 36 -2.40 6.05 -2.06
N MET A 37 -1.46 5.85 -2.98
CA MET A 37 -1.45 4.72 -3.92
C MET A 37 -0.26 3.79 -3.62
N ALA A 38 -0.56 2.66 -3.01
CA ALA A 38 0.41 1.63 -2.65
C ALA A 38 0.59 0.64 -3.81
N LYS A 39 1.84 0.52 -4.28
CA LYS A 39 2.20 -0.32 -5.43
C LYS A 39 2.83 -1.62 -4.98
N GLY A 40 2.43 -2.73 -5.59
CA GLY A 40 3.04 -4.04 -5.35
C GLY A 40 2.46 -4.79 -4.14
N GLN A 41 2.69 -6.10 -4.12
CA GLN A 41 2.07 -7.02 -3.17
C GLN A 41 2.55 -6.79 -1.72
N GLY A 42 3.84 -6.55 -1.49
CA GLY A 42 4.37 -6.31 -0.13
C GLY A 42 3.74 -5.08 0.54
N ASN A 43 3.44 -4.03 -0.23
CA ASN A 43 2.71 -2.88 0.30
C ASN A 43 1.23 -3.20 0.59
N TYR A 44 0.60 -4.05 -0.22
CA TYR A 44 -0.74 -4.55 0.12
C TYR A 44 -0.72 -5.35 1.43
N GLU A 45 0.23 -6.26 1.59
CA GLU A 45 0.37 -7.11 2.79
C GLU A 45 0.54 -6.31 4.07
N THR A 46 1.32 -5.24 4.02
CA THR A 46 1.72 -4.44 5.19
C THR A 46 0.76 -3.29 5.51
N LEU A 47 0.08 -2.72 4.51
CA LEU A 47 -0.79 -1.56 4.70
C LEU A 47 -2.29 -1.89 4.69
N VAL A 48 -2.68 -3.10 4.29
CA VAL A 48 -4.10 -3.50 4.34
C VAL A 48 -4.60 -3.46 5.79
N GLY A 49 -5.68 -2.71 6.03
CA GLY A 49 -6.24 -2.51 7.36
C GLY A 49 -5.56 -1.42 8.19
N CYS A 50 -4.60 -0.67 7.63
CA CYS A 50 -4.10 0.53 8.31
C CYS A 50 -5.22 1.57 8.53
N LYS A 51 -4.96 2.54 9.41
CA LYS A 51 -5.99 3.49 9.89
C LYS A 51 -6.58 4.39 8.81
N ARG A 52 -5.88 4.59 7.68
CA ARG A 52 -6.29 5.51 6.62
C ARG A 52 -6.70 4.77 5.33
N PRO A 53 -7.49 5.39 4.45
CA PRO A 53 -7.73 4.85 3.12
C PRO A 53 -6.43 4.79 2.31
N VAL A 54 -6.15 3.62 1.73
CA VAL A 54 -5.03 3.36 0.81
C VAL A 54 -5.58 2.62 -0.41
N PHE A 55 -5.22 3.09 -1.60
CA PHE A 55 -5.51 2.42 -2.87
C PHE A 55 -4.37 1.49 -3.22
N PHE A 56 -4.68 0.27 -3.65
CA PHE A 56 -3.67 -0.75 -3.94
C PHE A 56 -3.64 -1.08 -5.42
N LEU A 57 -2.45 -1.08 -6.01
CA LEU A 57 -2.21 -1.49 -7.38
C LEU A 57 -1.11 -2.55 -7.43
N PHE A 58 -1.49 -3.82 -7.64
CA PHE A 58 -0.56 -4.95 -7.61
C PHE A 58 -1.03 -6.13 -8.48
N LYS A 59 -0.12 -7.06 -8.76
CA LYS A 59 -0.46 -8.38 -9.32
C LYS A 59 -0.55 -9.39 -8.18
N ALA A 60 -1.64 -10.14 -8.08
CA ALA A 60 -1.77 -11.22 -7.10
C ALA A 60 -0.91 -12.41 -7.52
N LYS A 61 0.32 -12.52 -7.00
CA LYS A 61 1.30 -13.53 -7.43
C LYS A 61 1.33 -14.78 -6.56
N CYS A 62 0.72 -14.75 -5.37
CA CYS A 62 0.61 -15.91 -4.49
C CYS A 62 -0.85 -16.26 -4.18
N PRO A 63 -1.17 -17.55 -3.96
CA PRO A 63 -2.54 -17.99 -3.69
C PRO A 63 -3.16 -17.33 -2.46
N MET A 64 -2.37 -17.14 -1.39
CA MET A 64 -2.85 -16.52 -0.16
C MET A 64 -3.32 -15.07 -0.38
N ILE A 65 -2.54 -14.28 -1.13
CA ILE A 65 -2.94 -12.90 -1.42
C ILE A 65 -4.07 -12.83 -2.43
N ALA A 66 -4.10 -13.72 -3.42
CA ALA A 66 -5.24 -13.81 -4.34
C ALA A 66 -6.55 -14.07 -3.58
N ALA A 67 -6.54 -15.04 -2.65
CA ALA A 67 -7.67 -15.34 -1.79
C ALA A 67 -8.04 -14.16 -0.88
N ARG A 68 -7.05 -13.53 -0.22
CA ARG A 68 -7.27 -12.37 0.66
C ARG A 68 -7.85 -11.17 -0.10
N ALA A 69 -7.45 -10.98 -1.35
CA ALA A 69 -7.96 -9.93 -2.23
C ALA A 69 -9.26 -10.32 -2.96
N GLY A 70 -9.74 -11.56 -2.82
CA GLY A 70 -10.96 -12.04 -3.48
C GLY A 70 -10.84 -12.14 -5.01
N VAL A 71 -9.64 -12.41 -5.53
CA VAL A 71 -9.36 -12.46 -6.97
C VAL A 71 -8.70 -13.78 -7.37
N ARG A 72 -8.65 -14.06 -8.68
CA ARG A 72 -7.89 -15.21 -9.21
C ARG A 72 -6.39 -14.97 -9.12
N LEU A 73 -5.61 -16.03 -8.88
CA LEU A 73 -4.16 -15.99 -8.98
C LEU A 73 -3.73 -15.42 -10.34
N GLY A 74 -2.76 -14.50 -10.33
CA GLY A 74 -2.25 -13.82 -11.52
C GLY A 74 -3.03 -12.56 -11.92
N SER A 75 -4.16 -12.25 -11.28
CA SER A 75 -4.95 -11.05 -11.59
C SER A 75 -4.16 -9.77 -11.34
N GLN A 76 -4.34 -8.77 -12.21
CA GLN A 76 -3.99 -7.39 -11.93
C GLN A 76 -5.10 -6.77 -11.07
N VAL A 77 -4.74 -6.17 -9.95
CA VAL A 77 -5.67 -5.71 -8.93
C VAL A 77 -5.54 -4.21 -8.78
N LEU A 78 -6.66 -3.51 -8.90
CA LEU A 78 -6.87 -2.17 -8.37
C LEU A 78 -7.90 -2.28 -7.24
N ALA A 79 -7.47 -2.15 -5.99
CA ALA A 79 -8.36 -2.20 -4.84
C ALA A 79 -8.52 -0.80 -4.23
N CYS A 80 -9.77 -0.41 -3.99
CA CYS A 80 -10.15 0.83 -3.33
C CYS A 80 -10.46 0.53 -1.85
N PRO A 81 -10.10 1.41 -0.89
CA PRO A 81 -10.50 1.25 0.49
C PRO A 81 -12.02 1.16 0.57
N THR A 82 -12.53 0.05 1.11
CA THR A 82 -13.97 -0.15 1.25
C THR A 82 -14.50 0.90 2.22
N LYS A 83 -15.36 1.80 1.74
CA LYS A 83 -16.24 2.54 2.65
C LYS A 83 -17.03 1.48 3.40
N LYS A 84 -16.91 1.40 4.72
CA LYS A 84 -18.01 0.83 5.51
C LYS A 84 -19.22 1.70 5.14
N ARG A 85 -20.09 1.18 4.26
CA ARG A 85 -21.41 1.76 4.05
C ARG A 85 -22.05 1.71 5.44
N LYS A 86 -22.18 2.87 6.08
CA LYS A 86 -23.10 3.03 7.20
C LYS A 86 -24.51 2.75 6.69
#